data_AF-A0A2W1NYR9-F1
#
_entry.id   AF-A0A2W1NYR9-F1
#
_cell.length_a   1.000
_cell.length_b   1.000
_cell.length_c   1.000
_cell.angle_alpha   90.00
_cell.angle_beta   90.00
_cell.angle_gamma   90.00
#
_symmetry.space_group_name_H-M   'P 1'
#
loop_
_entity.id
_entity.type
_entity.pdbx_description
1 polymer ?
#
loop_
_entity_poly.entity_id
_entity_poly.type
_entity_poly.pdbx_seq_one_letter_code
_entity_poly.pdbx_strand_id
1 'polypeptide(L)'
;MLEAAAYGGVSGYGDGSFRPDGVVHRQEFIAMLAKGLHLPIIAHATEATESAGNIHLQSLHDAGVIEAADYTEDEMAQELSRAEMIKLVERIGS
;
A
#
# COMPACT_ATOMS: atom_id res chain seq x y z
N MET A 1 -6.21 18.48 -12.64
CA MET A 1 -4.76 18.21 -12.69
C MET A 1 -4.47 17.29 -11.50
N LEU A 2 -4.07 16.04 -11.73
CA LEU A 2 -3.86 15.06 -10.66
C LEU A 2 -2.37 15.07 -10.28
N GLU A 3 -2.06 15.86 -9.26
CA GLU A 3 -0.69 16.10 -8.77
C GLU A 3 -0.06 14.85 -8.14
N ALA A 4 -0.88 13.88 -7.70
CA ALA A 4 -0.44 12.61 -7.11
C ALA A 4 0.30 11.68 -8.09
N ALA A 5 -0.01 11.74 -9.39
CA ALA A 5 0.67 10.93 -10.40
C ALA A 5 2.13 11.36 -10.61
N ALA A 6 2.45 12.64 -10.35
CA ALA A 6 3.81 13.17 -10.45
C ALA A 6 4.69 12.76 -9.26
N TYR A 7 4.08 12.38 -8.14
CA TYR A 7 4.77 12.03 -6.89
C TYR A 7 5.15 10.55 -6.77
N GLY A 8 5.27 9.78 -7.86
CA GLY A 8 5.77 8.39 -7.85
C GLY A 8 5.02 7.37 -6.97
N GLY A 9 4.04 7.82 -6.19
CA GLY A 9 3.35 7.05 -5.15
C GLY A 9 2.18 6.24 -5.68
N VAL A 10 1.63 6.64 -6.83
CA VAL A 10 0.46 5.99 -7.43
C VAL A 10 0.74 5.73 -8.90
N SER A 11 1.11 4.49 -9.22
CA SER A 11 1.17 4.03 -10.60
C SER A 11 -0.26 3.74 -11.04
N GLY A 12 -0.65 4.20 -12.24
CA GLY A 12 -1.91 3.76 -12.82
C GLY A 12 -1.91 2.25 -13.07
N TYR A 13 -3.07 1.71 -13.45
CA TYR A 13 -3.20 0.33 -13.88
C TYR A 13 -2.28 0.05 -15.09
N GLY A 14 -1.90 -1.22 -15.29
CA GLY A 14 -1.02 -1.64 -16.39
C GLY A 14 -1.55 -1.32 -17.81
N ASP A 15 -2.82 -0.90 -17.92
CA ASP A 15 -3.47 -0.42 -19.14
C ASP A 15 -3.28 1.09 -19.39
N GLY A 16 -2.55 1.80 -18.53
CA GLY A 16 -2.30 3.25 -18.63
C GLY A 16 -3.40 4.12 -18.03
N SER A 17 -4.43 3.54 -17.42
CA SER A 17 -5.49 4.29 -16.74
C SER A 17 -5.16 4.57 -15.26
N PHE A 18 -5.50 5.76 -14.75
CA PHE A 18 -5.29 6.11 -13.33
C PHE A 18 -6.54 5.88 -12.46
N ARG A 19 -7.74 5.90 -13.06
CA ARG A 19 -9.06 5.71 -12.42
C ARG A 19 -9.22 6.43 -11.06
N PRO A 20 -9.19 7.78 -11.05
CA PRO A 20 -9.20 8.57 -9.81
C PRO A 20 -10.48 8.40 -8.96
N ASP A 21 -11.59 7.99 -9.59
CA ASP A 21 -12.88 7.75 -8.92
C ASP A 21 -13.11 6.26 -8.61
N GLY A 22 -12.10 5.41 -8.80
CA GLY A 22 -12.16 3.98 -8.52
C GLY A 22 -12.20 3.67 -7.02
N VAL A 23 -12.75 2.50 -6.69
CA VAL A 23 -12.60 1.93 -5.34
C VAL A 23 -11.12 1.58 -5.11
N VAL A 24 -10.65 1.81 -3.90
CA VAL A 24 -9.28 1.49 -3.50
C VAL A 24 -9.31 0.21 -2.66
N HIS A 25 -8.58 -0.80 -3.10
CA HIS A 25 -8.35 -2.02 -2.33
C HIS A 25 -7.26 -1.81 -1.29
N ARG A 26 -7.30 -2.57 -0.20
CA ARG A 26 -6.33 -2.39 0.90
C ARG A 26 -4.89 -2.51 0.43
N GLN A 27 -4.58 -3.51 -0.40
CA GLN A 27 -3.25 -3.70 -0.98
C GLN A 27 -2.75 -2.49 -1.79
N GLU A 28 -3.65 -1.81 -2.51
CA GLU A 28 -3.32 -0.62 -3.29
C GLU A 28 -2.98 0.53 -2.35
N PHE A 29 -3.76 0.71 -1.27
CA PHE A 29 -3.49 1.72 -0.27
C PHE A 29 -2.20 1.47 0.52
N ILE A 30 -1.94 0.22 0.91
CA ILE A 30 -0.68 -0.21 1.55
C ILE A 30 0.52 0.16 0.66
N ALA A 31 0.45 -0.14 -0.64
CA ALA A 31 1.52 0.23 -1.58
C ALA A 31 1.68 1.75 -1.71
N MET A 32 0.57 2.51 -1.74
CA MET A 32 0.62 3.98 -1.75
C MET A 32 1.24 4.55 -0.47
N LEU A 33 0.91 4.00 0.70
CA LEU A 33 1.48 4.41 1.98
C LEU A 33 2.99 4.18 2.01
N ALA A 34 3.44 2.98 1.68
CA ALA A 34 4.87 2.66 1.71
C ALA A 34 5.68 3.55 0.76
N LYS A 35 5.15 3.83 -0.43
CA LYS A 35 5.77 4.78 -1.37
C LYS A 35 5.75 6.21 -0.86
N GLY A 36 4.63 6.68 -0.31
CA GLY A 36 4.50 8.05 0.22
C GLY A 36 5.43 8.31 1.42
N LEU A 37 5.69 7.28 2.21
CA LEU A 37 6.63 7.32 3.33
C LEU A 37 8.10 7.11 2.91
N HIS A 38 8.37 6.93 1.62
CA HIS A 38 9.71 6.63 1.08
C HIS A 38 10.38 5.44 1.78
N LEU A 39 9.60 4.44 2.18
CA LEU A 39 10.15 3.26 2.84
C LEU A 39 10.99 2.45 1.85
N PRO A 40 12.14 1.92 2.30
CA PRO A 40 12.97 1.10 1.43
C PRO A 40 12.17 -0.10 0.95
N ILE A 41 12.22 -0.38 -0.35
CA ILE A 41 11.67 -1.62 -0.91
C ILE A 41 12.61 -2.74 -0.46
N ILE A 42 12.38 -3.30 0.73
CA ILE A 42 13.11 -4.48 1.19
C ILE A 42 12.50 -5.69 0.51
N ALA A 43 12.91 -5.92 -0.74
CA ALA A 43 12.70 -7.20 -1.39
C ALA A 43 13.56 -8.22 -0.66
N HIS A 44 12.99 -8.93 0.32
CA HIS A 44 13.61 -10.17 0.77
C HIS A 44 13.59 -11.12 -0.42
N ALA A 45 14.76 -11.32 -1.02
CA ALA A 45 15.04 -12.38 -1.97
C ALA A 45 14.94 -13.73 -1.25
N THR A 46 13.73 -14.10 -0.85
CA THR A 46 13.39 -15.46 -0.46
C THR A 46 12.35 -15.92 -1.46
N GLU A 47 12.70 -16.98 -2.16
CA GLU A 47 11.96 -17.62 -3.23
C GLU A 47 10.48 -17.84 -2.87
N ALA A 48 9.59 -16.94 -3.29
CA ALA A 48 8.23 -17.23 -3.76
C ALA A 48 7.44 -15.92 -3.93
N THR A 49 7.03 -15.68 -5.18
CA THR A 49 5.96 -14.77 -5.60
C THR A 49 6.31 -13.29 -5.59
N GLU A 50 6.71 -12.82 -6.76
CA GLU A 50 6.67 -11.43 -7.20
C GLU A 50 5.22 -10.90 -7.18
N SER A 51 4.67 -10.67 -5.99
CA SER A 51 3.55 -9.75 -5.83
C SER A 51 4.13 -8.50 -5.20
N ALA A 52 4.06 -7.38 -5.93
CA ALA A 52 4.44 -6.08 -5.41
C ALA A 52 3.74 -5.74 -4.07
N GLY A 53 2.67 -6.46 -3.70
CA GLY A 53 2.03 -6.38 -2.38
C GLY A 53 2.94 -6.83 -1.21
N ASN A 54 3.66 -7.95 -1.35
CA ASN A 54 4.42 -8.55 -0.23
C ASN A 54 5.63 -7.71 0.20
N ILE A 55 6.20 -6.96 -0.74
CA ILE A 55 7.44 -6.20 -0.50
C ILE A 55 7.21 -4.97 0.40
N HIS A 56 6.01 -4.38 0.34
CA HIS A 56 5.70 -3.18 1.12
C HIS A 56 5.26 -3.50 2.56
N LEU A 57 4.68 -4.67 2.80
CA LEU A 57 4.15 -5.05 4.12
C LEU A 57 5.24 -5.09 5.19
N GLN A 58 6.39 -5.71 4.90
CA GLN A 58 7.47 -5.81 5.88
C GLN A 58 8.01 -4.43 6.27
N SER A 59 8.20 -3.55 5.29
CA SER A 59 8.75 -2.21 5.55
C SER A 59 7.78 -1.34 6.34
N LEU A 60 6.48 -1.49 6.12
CA LEU A 60 5.43 -0.83 6.91
C LEU A 60 5.32 -1.39 8.33
N HIS A 61 5.56 -2.69 8.50
CA HIS A 61 5.66 -3.30 9.83
C HIS A 61 6.85 -2.76 10.61
N ASP A 62 8.03 -2.70 9.98
CA ASP A 62 9.21 -2.15 10.62
C ASP A 62 9.07 -0.65 10.94
N ALA A 63 8.23 0.06 10.18
CA ALA A 63 7.85 1.44 10.43
C ALA A 63 6.71 1.62 11.46
N GLY A 64 6.15 0.53 12.00
CA GLY A 64 5.05 0.55 12.98
C GLY A 64 3.68 0.94 12.41
N VAL A 65 3.53 0.97 11.09
CA VAL A 65 2.29 1.39 10.42
C VAL A 65 1.27 0.25 10.38
N ILE A 66 1.73 -0.99 10.25
CA ILE A 66 0.90 -2.20 10.22
C ILE A 66 1.55 -3.33 11.04
N GLU A 67 0.74 -4.25 11.52
CA GLU A 67 1.20 -5.53 12.08
C GLU A 67 1.00 -6.65 11.04
N ALA A 68 1.85 -7.67 11.05
CA ALA A 68 1.67 -8.83 10.16
C ALA A 68 0.33 -9.57 10.39
N ALA A 69 -0.29 -9.37 11.55
CA ALA A 69 -1.59 -9.93 11.92
C ALA A 69 -2.77 -8.98 11.62
N ASP A 70 -2.53 -7.75 11.16
CA ASP A 70 -3.62 -6.80 10.87
C ASP A 70 -4.50 -7.28 9.72
N TYR A 71 -3.94 -8.06 8.77
CA TYR A 71 -4.62 -8.46 7.55
C TYR A 71 -4.24 -9.86 7.08
N THR A 72 -5.25 -10.65 6.71
CA THR A 72 -5.07 -11.85 5.91
C THR A 72 -4.91 -11.52 4.42
N GLU A 73 -4.34 -12.44 3.63
CA GLU A 73 -4.20 -12.27 2.17
C GLU A 73 -5.56 -11.97 1.49
N ASP A 74 -6.62 -12.65 1.92
CA ASP A 74 -7.97 -12.44 1.39
C ASP A 74 -8.55 -11.05 1.76
N GLU A 75 -8.18 -10.51 2.91
CA GLU A 75 -8.60 -9.15 3.33
C GLU A 75 -7.86 -8.06 2.56
N MET A 76 -6.62 -8.32 2.12
CA MET A 76 -5.81 -7.39 1.32
C MET A 76 -6.43 -7.10 -0.04
N ALA A 77 -7.12 -8.09 -0.62
CA ALA A 77 -7.80 -7.98 -1.90
C ALA A 77 -9.17 -7.29 -1.83
N GLN A 78 -9.67 -6.98 -0.63
CA GLN A 78 -10.97 -6.34 -0.44
C GLN A 78 -10.88 -4.81 -0.43
N GLU A 79 -12.03 -4.14 -0.59
CA GLU A 79 -12.12 -2.68 -0.54
C GLU A 79 -11.75 -2.13 0.84
N LEU A 80 -11.01 -1.01 0.85
CA LEU A 80 -10.65 -0.29 2.06
C LEU A 80 -11.74 0.73 2.42
N SER A 81 -12.22 0.72 3.66
CA SER A 81 -13.15 1.75 4.13
C SER A 81 -12.44 3.05 4.52
N ARG A 82 -13.15 4.18 4.46
CA ARG A 82 -12.62 5.49 4.92
C ARG A 82 -12.20 5.47 6.40
N ALA A 83 -12.94 4.78 7.26
CA ALA A 83 -12.62 4.68 8.68
C ALA A 83 -11.33 3.90 8.91
N GLU A 84 -11.11 2.86 8.12
CA GLU A 84 -9.90 2.05 8.19
C GLU A 84 -8.69 2.80 7.63
N MET A 85 -8.88 3.56 6.56
CA MET A 85 -7.87 4.47 6.02
C MET A 85 -7.38 5.46 7.09
N ILE A 86 -8.30 6.06 7.86
CA ILE A 86 -7.94 6.98 8.96
C ILE A 86 -7.08 6.27 10.00
N LYS A 87 -7.45 5.07 10.44
CA LYS A 87 -6.65 4.29 11.41
C LYS A 87 -5.23 4.02 10.94
N LEU A 88 -5.06 3.69 9.66
CA LEU A 88 -3.73 3.44 9.09
C LEU A 88 -2.89 4.72 9.06
N VAL A 89 -3.50 5.86 8.72
CA VAL A 89 -2.79 7.16 8.69
C VAL A 89 -2.47 7.66 10.10
N GLU A 90 -3.32 7.41 11.10
CA GLU A 90 -3.07 7.79 12.50
C GLU A 90 -1.87 7.06 13.11
N ARG A 91 -1.56 5.85 12.65
CA ARG A 91 -0.35 5.10 13.06
C ARG A 91 0.94 5.70 12.48
N ILE A 92 0.84 6.56 11.46
CA ILE A 92 2.00 7.24 10.88
C ILE A 92 2.42 8.37 11.83
N GLY A 93 3.41 8.10 12.67
CA GLY A 93 4.00 9.08 13.59
C GLY A 93 3.71 8.84 15.08
N SER A 94 3.06 7.73 15.42
CA SER A 94 2.99 7.20 16.80
C SER A 94 4.24 6.44 17.20
#